data_AF-A0AAU5FB04-F1
#
_entry.id   AF-A0AAU5FB04-F1
#
_cell.length_a   1.000
_cell.length_b   1.000
_cell.length_c   1.000
_cell.angle_alpha   90.00
_cell.angle_beta   90.00
_cell.angle_gamma   90.00
#
_symmetry.space_group_name_H-M   'P 1'
#
loop_
_entity.id
_entity.type
_entity.pdbx_description
1 polymer ?
#
loop_
_entity_poly.entity_id
_entity_poly.type
_entity_poly.pdbx_seq_one_letter_code
_entity_poly.pdbx_strand_id
1 'polypeptide(L)'
;MDTGILILRLLVGLLVAGHGVQKISSHLGGRGLDGGTEEFRADGFRGGTLTALAAGGGQIGSGLLLAAGFLTPLAATGAIGVMTVALTVKWHNGLWVQNDGYEYPLVLIGTAAALAATGPGAWSLDAALGLTPYPLWWAALALVAGLGSGLLTRLVLHRPPAPAISER
;
A
#
# COMPACT_ATOMS: atom_id res chain seq x y z
N MET A 1 -5.86 16.91 -19.39
CA MET A 1 -5.66 16.43 -18.00
C MET A 1 -5.30 14.95 -17.95
N ASP A 2 -5.75 14.12 -18.90
CA ASP A 2 -5.55 12.66 -18.87
C ASP A 2 -4.10 12.19 -18.87
N THR A 3 -3.20 12.88 -19.57
CA THR A 3 -1.76 12.56 -19.55
C THR A 3 -1.17 12.72 -18.15
N GLY A 4 -1.59 13.73 -17.39
CA GLY A 4 -1.12 13.93 -16.01
C GLY A 4 -1.59 12.81 -15.08
N ILE A 5 -2.86 12.39 -15.23
CA ILE A 5 -3.41 11.26 -14.47
C ILE A 5 -2.68 9.95 -14.84
N LEU A 6 -2.38 9.73 -16.12
CA LEU A 6 -1.59 8.58 -16.57
C LEU A 6 -0.20 8.57 -15.94
N ILE A 7 0.51 9.70 -15.95
CA ILE A 7 1.83 9.83 -15.33
C ILE A 7 1.76 9.50 -13.83
N LEU A 8 0.78 10.05 -13.11
CA LEU A 8 0.59 9.77 -11.69
C LEU A 8 0.29 8.29 -11.43
N ARG A 9 -0.59 7.67 -12.23
CA ARG A 9 -0.91 6.24 -12.11
C ARG A 9 0.31 5.36 -12.34
N LEU A 10 1.08 5.63 -13.40
CA LEU A 10 2.28 4.87 -13.70
C LEU A 10 3.33 5.05 -12.61
N LEU A 11 3.61 6.29 -12.19
CA LEU A 11 4.60 6.57 -11.16
C LEU A 11 4.25 5.89 -9.83
N VAL A 12 3.05 6.17 -9.31
CA VAL A 12 2.62 5.67 -8.01
C VAL A 12 2.39 4.17 -8.05
N GLY A 13 1.68 3.68 -9.07
CA GLY A 13 1.37 2.26 -9.21
C GLY A 13 2.62 1.39 -9.34
N LEU A 14 3.59 1.80 -10.16
CA LEU A 14 4.84 1.06 -10.32
C LEU A 14 5.75 1.15 -9.10
N LEU A 15 5.78 2.28 -8.38
CA LEU A 15 6.53 2.38 -7.11
C LEU A 15 5.93 1.46 -6.04
N VAL A 16 4.60 1.45 -5.89
CA VAL A 16 3.92 0.54 -4.95
C VAL A 16 4.19 -0.91 -5.34
N ALA A 17 4.10 -1.26 -6.63
CA ALA A 17 4.42 -2.61 -7.09
C ALA A 17 5.89 -2.97 -6.84
N GLY A 18 6.81 -2.02 -7.07
CA GLY A 18 8.25 -2.17 -6.80
C GLY A 18 8.55 -2.48 -5.34
N HIS A 19 7.91 -1.77 -4.39
CA HIS A 19 8.02 -2.08 -2.97
C HIS A 19 7.49 -3.48 -2.63
N GLY A 20 6.42 -3.91 -3.29
CA GLY A 20 5.92 -5.28 -3.15
C GLY A 20 6.92 -6.32 -3.64
N VAL A 21 7.59 -6.08 -4.78
CA VAL A 21 8.67 -6.94 -5.28
C VAL A 21 9.83 -7.01 -4.30
N GLN A 22 10.26 -5.87 -3.73
CA GLN A 22 11.35 -5.82 -2.75
C GLN A 22 11.05 -6.69 -1.50
N LYS A 23 9.77 -6.82 -1.12
CA LYS A 23 9.35 -7.58 0.07
C LYS A 23 9.37 -9.09 -0.12
N ILE A 24 9.21 -9.59 -1.34
CA ILE A 24 9.07 -11.04 -1.59
C ILE A 24 10.16 -11.61 -2.52
N SER A 25 11.01 -10.76 -3.09
CA SER A 25 12.03 -11.13 -4.08
C SER A 25 13.38 -10.49 -3.76
N SER A 26 14.43 -10.94 -4.45
CA SER A 26 15.77 -10.31 -4.43
C SER A 26 15.94 -9.21 -5.49
N HIS A 27 14.92 -8.98 -6.32
CA HIS A 27 14.93 -7.93 -7.33
C HIS A 27 14.69 -6.55 -6.71
N LEU A 28 15.12 -5.49 -7.41
CA LEU A 28 14.98 -4.09 -6.99
C LEU A 28 15.61 -3.78 -5.62
N GLY A 29 16.63 -4.55 -5.20
CA GLY A 29 17.28 -4.39 -3.90
C GLY A 29 16.56 -5.10 -2.74
N GLY A 30 15.58 -5.97 -3.03
CA GLY A 30 14.94 -6.81 -2.02
C GLY A 30 15.88 -7.87 -1.45
N ARG A 31 15.50 -8.43 -0.28
CA ARG A 31 16.28 -9.43 0.45
C ARG A 31 15.69 -10.85 0.37
N GLY A 32 14.85 -11.08 -0.65
CA GLY A 32 14.10 -12.32 -0.78
C GLY A 32 12.98 -12.44 0.25
N LEU A 33 12.23 -13.53 0.16
CA LEU A 33 11.07 -13.77 1.02
C LEU A 33 11.44 -13.90 2.51
N ASP A 34 12.61 -14.45 2.82
CA ASP A 34 13.11 -14.55 4.19
C ASP A 34 13.41 -13.16 4.76
N GLY A 35 13.99 -12.27 3.95
CA GLY A 35 14.25 -10.88 4.34
C GLY A 35 12.96 -10.11 4.67
N GLY A 36 11.94 -10.22 3.81
CA GLY A 36 10.63 -9.63 4.11
C GLY A 36 9.95 -10.26 5.31
N THR A 37 10.09 -11.58 5.49
CA THR A 37 9.57 -12.28 6.67
C THR A 37 10.17 -11.72 7.97
N GLU A 38 11.48 -11.46 7.98
CA GLU A 38 12.16 -10.89 9.14
C GLU A 38 11.79 -9.42 9.36
N GLU A 39 11.68 -8.63 8.28
CA GLU A 39 11.20 -7.24 8.34
C GLU A 39 9.84 -7.15 9.05
N PHE A 40 8.85 -7.94 8.62
CA PHE A 40 7.52 -7.92 9.25
C PHE A 40 7.54 -8.41 10.70
N ARG A 41 8.43 -9.34 11.07
CA ARG A 41 8.59 -9.73 12.47
C ARG A 41 9.17 -8.60 13.31
N ALA A 42 10.18 -7.90 12.81
CA ALA A 42 10.78 -6.75 13.47
C ALA A 42 9.76 -5.61 13.63
N ASP A 43 8.89 -5.41 12.64
CA ASP A 43 7.77 -4.45 12.68
C ASP A 43 6.62 -4.86 13.62
N GLY A 44 6.77 -6.01 14.30
CA GLY A 44 5.83 -6.50 15.30
C GLY A 44 4.61 -7.21 14.69
N PHE A 45 4.73 -7.83 13.53
CA PHE A 45 3.67 -8.67 12.94
C PHE A 45 3.84 -10.15 13.27
N ARG A 46 2.71 -10.83 13.45
CA ARG A 46 2.59 -12.30 13.48
C ARG A 46 2.47 -12.83 12.05
N GLY A 47 2.44 -14.15 11.88
CA GLY A 47 2.22 -14.81 10.58
C GLY A 47 3.47 -15.01 9.71
N GLY A 48 4.57 -14.30 9.98
CA GLY A 48 5.86 -14.51 9.30
C GLY A 48 5.72 -14.41 7.79
N THR A 49 6.08 -15.48 7.09
CA THR A 49 6.09 -15.56 5.62
C THR A 49 4.72 -15.24 5.00
N LEU A 50 3.62 -15.64 5.62
CA LEU A 50 2.29 -15.36 5.09
C LEU A 50 2.01 -13.85 5.07
N THR A 51 2.42 -13.13 6.12
CA THR A 51 2.26 -11.67 6.21
C THR A 51 3.13 -10.98 5.18
N ALA A 52 4.38 -11.45 4.98
CA ALA A 52 5.26 -10.91 3.94
C ALA A 52 4.68 -11.12 2.53
N LEU A 53 4.16 -12.32 2.24
CA LEU A 53 3.50 -12.61 0.96
C LEU A 53 2.23 -11.78 0.76
N ALA A 54 1.38 -11.65 1.79
CA ALA A 54 0.16 -10.87 1.71
C ALA A 54 0.47 -9.38 1.46
N ALA A 55 1.44 -8.81 2.18
CA ALA A 55 1.84 -7.43 2.01
C ALA A 55 2.52 -7.18 0.66
N GLY A 56 3.43 -8.06 0.24
CA GLY A 56 4.13 -7.96 -1.04
C GLY A 56 3.19 -8.17 -2.23
N GLY A 57 2.38 -9.22 -2.19
CA GLY A 57 1.37 -9.49 -3.22
C GLY A 57 0.29 -8.42 -3.29
N GLY A 58 -0.16 -7.88 -2.15
CA GLY A 58 -1.09 -6.76 -2.09
C GLY A 58 -0.51 -5.50 -2.74
N GLN A 59 0.76 -5.19 -2.49
CA GLN A 59 1.46 -4.07 -3.12
C GLN A 59 1.65 -4.27 -4.64
N ILE A 60 2.10 -5.45 -5.07
CA ILE A 60 2.25 -5.77 -6.50
C ILE A 60 0.89 -5.67 -7.21
N GLY A 61 -0.12 -6.35 -6.69
CA GLY A 61 -1.44 -6.40 -7.30
C GLY A 61 -2.09 -5.02 -7.39
N SER A 62 -2.18 -4.31 -6.26
CA SER A 62 -2.78 -2.97 -6.24
C SER A 62 -1.99 -1.97 -7.07
N GLY A 63 -0.66 -2.01 -7.02
CA GLY A 63 0.21 -1.12 -7.80
C GLY A 63 0.07 -1.32 -9.31
N LEU A 64 0.09 -2.57 -9.79
CA LEU A 64 -0.06 -2.87 -11.21
C LEU A 64 -1.46 -2.54 -11.73
N LEU A 65 -2.51 -2.84 -10.96
CA LEU A 65 -3.88 -2.47 -11.30
C LEU A 65 -4.04 -0.94 -11.39
N LEU A 66 -3.43 -0.21 -10.45
CA LEU A 66 -3.46 1.25 -10.44
C LEU A 66 -2.71 1.83 -11.65
N ALA A 67 -1.53 1.29 -11.96
CA ALA A 67 -0.73 1.69 -13.11
C ALA A 67 -1.50 1.48 -14.44
N ALA A 68 -2.14 0.33 -14.60
CA ALA A 68 -2.99 0.02 -15.75
C ALA A 68 -4.27 0.87 -15.81
N GLY A 69 -4.70 1.44 -14.67
CA GLY A 69 -6.00 2.07 -14.52
C GLY A 69 -7.12 1.05 -14.71
N PHE A 70 -6.99 -0.10 -14.04
CA PHE A 70 -7.97 -1.17 -14.07
C PHE A 70 -8.57 -1.39 -12.68
N LEU A 71 -9.90 -1.39 -12.60
CA LEU A 71 -10.66 -1.40 -11.36
C LEU A 71 -10.13 -0.34 -10.37
N THR A 72 -9.98 0.89 -10.85
CA THR A 72 -9.19 1.94 -10.19
C THR A 72 -9.58 2.20 -8.74
N PRO A 73 -10.87 2.26 -8.35
CA PRO A 73 -11.25 2.38 -6.94
C PRO A 73 -10.78 1.20 -6.08
N LEU A 74 -10.83 -0.02 -6.61
CA LEU A 74 -10.36 -1.23 -5.92
C LEU A 74 -8.83 -1.25 -5.81
N ALA A 75 -8.13 -0.89 -6.89
CA ALA A 75 -6.68 -0.74 -6.90
C ALA A 75 -6.22 0.29 -5.86
N ALA A 76 -6.88 1.45 -5.81
CA ALA A 76 -6.64 2.49 -4.82
C ALA A 76 -6.92 1.99 -3.39
N THR A 77 -8.00 1.23 -3.17
CA THR A 77 -8.31 0.60 -1.87
C THR A 77 -7.15 -0.26 -1.39
N GLY A 78 -6.63 -1.13 -2.25
CA GLY A 78 -5.49 -1.99 -1.93
C GLY A 78 -4.22 -1.20 -1.59
N ALA A 79 -3.90 -0.18 -2.40
CA ALA A 79 -2.75 0.68 -2.19
C ALA A 79 -2.87 1.49 -0.87
N ILE A 80 -4.04 2.05 -0.59
CA ILE A 80 -4.32 2.76 0.67
C ILE A 80 -4.16 1.79 1.86
N GLY A 81 -4.69 0.56 1.76
CA GLY A 81 -4.58 -0.42 2.84
C GLY A 81 -3.14 -0.78 3.20
N VAL A 82 -2.32 -1.14 2.21
CA VAL A 82 -0.91 -1.49 2.46
C VAL A 82 -0.09 -0.28 2.94
N MET A 83 -0.38 0.93 2.45
CA MET A 83 0.30 2.14 2.90
C MET A 83 -0.18 2.58 4.29
N THR A 84 -1.42 2.28 4.66
CA THR A 84 -1.91 2.50 6.03
C THR A 84 -1.17 1.61 7.01
N VAL A 85 -0.93 0.33 6.66
CA VAL A 85 -0.07 -0.55 7.46
C VAL A 85 1.32 0.06 7.63
N ALA A 86 1.96 0.50 6.53
CA ALA A 86 3.28 1.13 6.58
C ALA A 86 3.29 2.41 7.44
N LEU A 87 2.24 3.23 7.36
CA LEU A 87 2.06 4.42 8.20
C LEU A 87 2.01 4.04 9.69
N THR A 88 1.27 3.00 10.06
CA THR A 88 1.20 2.57 11.47
C THR A 88 2.53 2.06 12.01
N VAL A 89 3.36 1.43 11.17
CA VAL A 89 4.72 0.99 11.56
C VAL A 89 5.60 2.20 11.83
N LYS A 90 5.57 3.19 10.93
CA LYS A 90 6.44 4.38 10.99
C LYS A 90 5.91 5.51 11.88
N TRP A 91 4.73 5.36 12.48
CA TRP A 91 4.08 6.40 13.29
C TRP A 91 4.98 6.97 14.40
N HIS A 92 5.74 6.11 15.07
CA HIS A 92 6.61 6.50 16.19
C HIS A 92 7.85 7.30 15.76
N ASN A 93 8.24 7.24 14.48
CA ASN A 93 9.35 7.99 13.91
C ASN A 93 8.97 9.45 13.55
N GLY A 94 7.69 9.81 13.71
CA GLY A 94 7.16 11.11 13.33
C GLY A 94 6.92 11.24 11.82
N LEU A 95 6.69 12.47 11.35
CA LEU A 95 6.26 12.73 9.98
C LEU A 95 7.38 12.46 8.96
N TRP A 96 8.52 13.11 9.12
CA TRP A 96 9.51 13.29 8.05
C TRP A 96 10.22 12.01 7.59
N VAL A 97 10.27 11.79 6.28
CA VAL A 97 10.88 10.61 5.65
C VAL A 97 12.38 10.47 5.95
N GLN A 98 13.06 11.59 6.18
CA GLN A 98 14.48 11.65 6.55
C GLN A 98 14.77 10.92 7.87
N ASN A 99 13.76 10.83 8.75
CA ASN A 99 13.82 10.13 10.03
C ASN A 99 13.16 8.75 9.96
N ASP A 100 12.96 8.20 8.77
CA ASP A 100 12.15 7.00 8.55
C ASP A 100 10.67 7.17 8.99
N GLY A 101 10.17 8.40 8.91
CA GLY A 101 8.80 8.77 9.25
C GLY A 101 7.74 8.35 8.23
N TYR A 102 6.48 8.64 8.55
CA TYR A 102 5.32 8.17 7.78
C TYR A 102 4.89 9.10 6.62
N GLU A 103 5.64 10.15 6.31
CA GLU A 103 5.38 11.12 5.24
C GLU A 103 5.14 10.44 3.89
N TYR A 104 6.03 9.53 3.47
CA TYR A 104 5.91 8.89 2.16
C TYR A 104 4.67 7.97 2.05
N PRO A 105 4.38 7.06 3.00
CA PRO A 105 3.10 6.35 3.04
C PRO A 105 1.89 7.29 3.00
N LEU A 106 1.93 8.42 3.71
CA LEU A 106 0.84 9.40 3.72
C LEU A 106 0.64 10.04 2.34
N VAL A 107 1.72 10.41 1.65
CA VAL A 107 1.67 10.93 0.27
C VAL A 107 1.06 9.90 -0.68
N LEU A 108 1.42 8.62 -0.55
CA LEU A 108 0.87 7.56 -1.39
C LEU A 108 -0.62 7.31 -1.11
N ILE A 109 -1.05 7.35 0.16
CA ILE A 109 -2.48 7.28 0.54
C ILE A 109 -3.24 8.45 -0.09
N GLY A 110 -2.75 9.68 0.08
CA GLY A 110 -3.38 10.88 -0.47
C GLY A 110 -3.48 10.84 -1.99
N THR A 111 -2.43 10.37 -2.66
CA THR A 111 -2.41 10.27 -4.12
C THR A 111 -3.35 9.18 -4.63
N ALA A 112 -3.39 8.01 -3.99
CA ALA A 112 -4.33 6.95 -4.34
C ALA A 112 -5.79 7.39 -4.13
N ALA A 113 -6.09 8.11 -3.04
CA ALA A 113 -7.40 8.69 -2.79
C ALA A 113 -7.79 9.74 -3.84
N ALA A 114 -6.85 10.61 -4.22
CA ALA A 114 -7.05 11.60 -5.27
C ALA A 114 -7.31 10.93 -6.64
N LEU A 115 -6.58 9.86 -6.97
CA LEU A 115 -6.82 9.08 -8.19
C LEU A 115 -8.18 8.38 -8.18
N ALA A 116 -8.62 7.84 -7.03
CA ALA A 116 -9.96 7.26 -6.89
C ALA A 116 -11.08 8.32 -7.06
N ALA A 117 -10.87 9.54 -6.57
CA ALA A 117 -11.82 10.65 -6.68
C ALA A 117 -11.87 11.27 -8.09
N THR A 118 -10.71 11.41 -8.73
CA THR A 118 -10.59 12.00 -10.07
C THR A 118 -10.96 11.00 -11.16
N GLY A 119 -10.81 9.72 -10.88
CA GLY A 119 -10.96 8.64 -11.85
C GLY A 119 -9.66 8.37 -12.64
N PRO A 120 -9.66 7.32 -13.47
CA PRO A 120 -8.44 6.81 -14.10
C PRO A 120 -7.96 7.58 -15.33
N GLY A 121 -8.77 8.51 -15.85
CA GLY A 121 -8.50 9.24 -17.10
C GLY A 121 -8.68 8.37 -18.35
N ALA A 122 -8.64 9.01 -19.52
CA ALA A 122 -8.94 8.38 -20.81
C ALA A 122 -7.97 7.24 -21.20
N TRP A 123 -6.71 7.30 -20.77
CA TRP A 123 -5.68 6.30 -21.08
C TRP A 123 -5.66 5.16 -20.06
N SER A 124 -6.80 4.52 -19.83
CA SER A 124 -6.96 3.48 -18.82
C SER A 124 -7.75 2.28 -19.33
N LEU A 125 -7.53 1.12 -18.72
CA LEU A 125 -8.35 -0.06 -19.03
C LEU A 125 -9.81 0.15 -18.62
N ASP A 126 -10.08 0.86 -17.52
CA ASP A 126 -11.45 1.20 -17.12
C ASP A 126 -12.18 2.04 -18.18
N ALA A 127 -11.49 3.00 -18.80
CA ALA A 127 -12.07 3.79 -19.91
C ALA A 127 -12.26 2.93 -21.16
N ALA A 128 -11.28 2.09 -21.52
CA ALA A 128 -11.35 1.19 -22.67
C ALA A 128 -12.48 0.15 -22.55
N LEU A 129 -12.80 -0.27 -21.32
CA LEU A 129 -13.86 -1.23 -21.01
C LEU A 129 -15.22 -0.57 -20.70
N GLY A 130 -15.31 0.76 -20.72
CA GLY A 130 -16.55 1.49 -20.45
C GLY A 130 -17.00 1.44 -18.98
N LEU A 131 -16.09 1.26 -18.03
CA LEU A 131 -16.37 1.23 -16.59
C LEU A 131 -16.48 2.64 -15.96
N THR A 132 -16.03 3.66 -16.69
CA THR A 132 -16.10 5.07 -16.26
C THR A 132 -17.38 5.77 -16.75
N PRO A 133 -17.88 6.79 -16.04
CA PRO A 133 -17.32 7.40 -14.84
C PRO A 133 -17.66 6.64 -13.56
N TYR A 134 -16.73 6.63 -12.60
CA TYR A 134 -17.04 6.18 -11.25
C TYR A 134 -17.75 7.30 -10.48
N PRO A 135 -18.88 7.03 -9.81
CA PRO A 135 -19.49 8.04 -8.96
C PRO A 135 -18.62 8.35 -7.74
N LEU A 136 -18.61 9.61 -7.29
CA LEU A 136 -17.68 10.12 -6.27
C LEU A 136 -17.70 9.32 -4.96
N TRP A 137 -18.83 8.71 -4.60
CA TRP A 137 -18.93 7.88 -3.39
C TRP A 137 -18.02 6.64 -3.44
N TRP A 138 -17.60 6.17 -4.63
CA TRP A 138 -16.57 5.12 -4.73
C TRP A 138 -15.23 5.56 -4.15
N ALA A 139 -14.88 6.83 -4.27
CA ALA A 139 -13.64 7.33 -3.68
C ALA A 139 -13.71 7.33 -2.16
N ALA A 140 -14.86 7.71 -1.59
CA ALA A 140 -15.11 7.63 -0.15
C ALA A 140 -15.05 6.18 0.34
N LEU A 141 -15.68 5.24 -0.39
CA LEU A 141 -15.60 3.82 -0.07
C LEU A 141 -14.18 3.28 -0.17
N ALA A 142 -13.44 3.63 -1.23
CA ALA A 142 -12.06 3.19 -1.42
C ALA A 142 -11.15 3.68 -0.29
N LEU A 143 -11.32 4.94 0.13
CA LEU A 143 -10.59 5.51 1.25
C LEU A 143 -10.94 4.82 2.57
N VAL A 144 -12.23 4.71 2.91
CA VAL A 144 -12.68 4.10 4.16
C VAL A 144 -12.32 2.62 4.23
N ALA A 145 -12.55 1.86 3.16
CA ALA A 145 -12.19 0.45 3.09
C ALA A 145 -10.67 0.25 3.12
N GLY A 146 -9.91 1.11 2.43
CA GLY A 146 -8.45 1.08 2.44
C GLY A 146 -7.90 1.31 3.85
N LEU A 147 -8.23 2.45 4.45
CA LEU A 147 -7.81 2.78 5.82
C LEU A 147 -8.25 1.70 6.81
N GLY A 148 -9.52 1.28 6.74
CA GLY A 148 -10.09 0.25 7.60
C GLY A 148 -9.37 -1.09 7.48
N SER A 149 -9.08 -1.54 6.26
CA SER A 149 -8.37 -2.81 6.02
C SER A 149 -6.94 -2.80 6.55
N GLY A 150 -6.22 -1.68 6.40
CA GLY A 150 -4.86 -1.54 6.90
C GLY A 150 -4.80 -1.48 8.44
N LEU A 151 -5.70 -0.71 9.06
CA LEU A 151 -5.81 -0.65 10.52
C LEU A 151 -6.24 -2.01 11.10
N LEU A 152 -7.20 -2.69 10.46
CA LEU A 152 -7.63 -4.02 10.88
C LEU A 152 -6.48 -5.03 10.76
N THR A 153 -5.71 -4.99 9.67
CA THR A 153 -4.52 -5.83 9.49
C THR A 153 -3.49 -5.58 10.57
N ARG A 154 -3.20 -4.30 10.88
CA ARG A 154 -2.31 -3.94 12.00
C ARG A 154 -2.84 -4.50 13.32
N LEU A 155 -4.11 -4.29 13.64
CA LEU A 155 -4.72 -4.75 14.88
C LEU A 155 -4.68 -6.28 15.03
N VAL A 156 -5.10 -7.01 13.99
CA VAL A 156 -5.21 -8.47 14.02
C VAL A 156 -3.85 -9.16 14.03
N LEU A 157 -2.88 -8.60 13.30
CA LEU A 157 -1.56 -9.22 13.15
C LEU A 157 -0.52 -8.66 14.11
N HIS A 158 -0.83 -7.66 14.94
CA HIS A 158 0.14 -7.12 15.89
C HIS A 158 0.57 -8.16 16.93
N ARG A 159 1.86 -8.19 17.22
CA ARG A 159 2.48 -8.97 18.28
C ARG A 159 2.97 -8.00 19.36
N PRO A 160 2.49 -8.11 20.61
CA PRO A 160 3.06 -7.34 21.70
C PRO A 160 4.52 -7.79 21.94
N PRO A 161 5.41 -6.86 22.33
CA PRO A 161 6.78 -7.21 22.69
C PRO A 161 6.79 -8.23 23.82
N ALA A 162 7.76 -9.16 23.81
CA ALA A 162 7.91 -10.12 24.89
C ALA A 162 8.15 -9.35 26.21
N PRO A 163 7.53 -9.77 27.34
CA PRO A 163 7.81 -9.15 28.62
C PRO A 163 9.31 -9.27 28.91
N ALA A 164 9.94 -8.14 29.26
CA ALA A 164 11.35 -8.11 29.65
C ALA A 164 11.55 -9.12 30.79
N ILE A 165 12.47 -10.07 30.61
CA ILE A 165 12.89 -10.93 31.70
C ILE A 165 13.56 -10.00 32.71
N SER A 166 12.90 -9.75 33.83
CA SER A 166 13.50 -9.10 34.99
C SER A 166 14.66 -9.99 35.42
N GLU A 167 15.89 -9.64 35.04
CA GLU A 167 17.07 -10.16 35.71
C GLU A 167 16.92 -9.81 37.19
N ARG A 168 16.81 -10.84 38.03
CA ARG A 168 16.85 -10.74 39.49
C ARG A 168 18.26 -11.10 39.95
#